data_AF-A0A7G2CI78-F1
#
_entry.id   AF-A0A7G2CI78-F1
#
_cell.length_a   1.000
_cell.length_b   1.000
_cell.length_c   1.000
_cell.angle_alpha   90.00
_cell.angle_beta   90.00
_cell.angle_gamma   90.00
#
_symmetry.space_group_name_H-M   'P 1'
#
loop_
_entity.id
_entity.type
_entity.pdbx_description
1 polymer ?
#
loop_
_entity_poly.entity_id
_entity_poly.type
_entity_poly.pdbx_seq_one_letter_code
_entity_poly.pdbx_strand_id
1 'polypeptide(L)'
;MKKQSERLWKAAPLPPRFHTALESGDWLRALNVYQRHPYHAPPSDSYELLKSIMHSTGVGIGDVKERFSEKVRLSSILQRKAPEEVEWGVFWDALNQGDGKVISDALVGARVSTTTQQVAVAEACAILLKNAGESWEDKLVNDVPFATVTRSNLVHVALTEQRWDIAVDLLQQMRLTKSDLTTLWPLIQTLSWEKVLQIISACPKNSVPYDTALLHILSDGCSLQQLSEHLEHARVLGDVEVVAPLLSYAIEQRDWEYVRRCMDHLVDIGQVTPASRKAFDHLCQLHGPEVVCLKLSEHSVNLVDLTIEKLELLKF
;
A
#
# COMPACT_ATOMS: atom_id res chain seq x y z
N MET A 1 41.92 25.09 7.67
CA MET A 1 41.44 24.98 9.08
C MET A 1 39.93 25.10 9.09
N LYS A 2 39.27 24.08 9.65
CA LYS A 2 37.83 24.05 10.00
C LYS A 2 37.50 25.15 11.01
N LYS A 3 36.32 25.75 10.87
CA LYS A 3 35.23 25.83 11.87
C LYS A 3 33.93 26.01 11.06
N GLN A 4 33.29 24.92 10.62
CA GLN A 4 32.10 24.37 11.29
C GLN A 4 31.21 25.48 11.87
N SER A 5 30.26 25.99 11.07
CA SER A 5 28.99 26.45 11.65
C SER A 5 28.18 25.20 11.99
N GLU A 6 28.47 24.60 13.14
CA GLU A 6 27.50 23.74 13.81
C GLU A 6 26.25 24.59 14.06
N ARG A 7 25.28 24.55 13.15
CA ARG A 7 23.92 24.98 13.47
C ARG A 7 23.37 23.96 14.46
N LEU A 8 23.55 24.29 15.73
CA LEU A 8 22.94 23.71 16.90
C LEU A 8 21.41 23.69 16.73
N TRP A 9 20.87 22.67 16.09
CA TRP A 9 19.45 22.30 16.21
C TRP A 9 19.24 21.38 17.41
N LYS A 10 19.89 21.71 18.53
CA LYS A 10 19.49 21.18 19.84
C LYS A 10 18.24 21.94 20.25
N ALA A 11 17.21 21.22 20.66
CA ALA A 11 15.95 21.72 21.22
C ALA A 11 16.11 23.14 21.81
N ALA A 12 15.57 24.15 21.12
CA ALA A 12 15.60 25.51 21.63
C ALA A 12 14.85 25.51 22.97
N PRO A 13 15.45 26.00 24.07
CA PRO A 13 14.80 26.00 25.37
C PRO A 13 13.49 26.79 25.28
N LEU A 14 12.46 26.29 25.97
CA LEU A 14 11.17 26.98 26.02
C LEU A 14 11.39 28.41 26.56
N PRO A 15 10.66 29.41 26.03
CA PRO A 15 10.93 30.80 26.36
C PRO A 15 10.72 31.03 27.86
N PRO A 16 11.48 31.91 28.52
CA PRO A 16 11.39 32.13 29.98
C PRO A 16 9.97 32.41 30.47
N ARG A 17 9.15 33.06 29.64
CA ARG A 17 7.72 33.32 29.90
C ARG A 17 6.88 32.06 30.14
N PHE A 18 7.28 30.92 29.59
CA PHE A 18 6.67 29.62 29.84
C PHE A 18 7.00 29.13 31.26
N HIS A 19 8.28 29.16 31.64
CA HIS A 19 8.73 28.76 32.98
C HIS A 19 8.12 29.65 34.07
N THR A 20 8.07 30.96 33.85
CA THR A 20 7.41 31.89 34.78
C THR A 20 5.91 31.63 34.92
N ALA A 21 5.21 31.22 33.86
CA ALA A 21 3.79 30.86 33.93
C ALA A 21 3.56 29.55 34.70
N LEU A 22 4.49 28.60 34.61
CA LEU A 22 4.46 27.36 35.41
C LEU A 22 4.71 27.64 36.89
N GLU A 23 5.74 28.43 37.20
CA GLU A 23 6.12 28.77 38.58
C GLU A 23 5.02 29.59 39.30
N SER A 24 4.21 30.33 38.55
CA SER A 24 3.09 31.11 39.07
C SER A 24 1.74 30.36 39.09
N GLY A 25 1.70 29.10 38.61
CA GLY A 25 0.48 28.30 38.57
C GLY A 25 -0.55 28.75 37.51
N ASP A 26 -0.16 29.62 36.58
CA ASP A 26 -1.01 30.09 35.47
C ASP A 26 -0.89 29.14 34.26
N TRP A 27 -1.50 27.96 34.41
CA TRP A 27 -1.39 26.84 33.48
C TRP A 27 -1.95 27.13 32.08
N LEU A 28 -3.00 27.95 31.98
CA LEU A 28 -3.60 28.38 30.70
C LEU A 28 -2.65 29.29 29.91
N ARG A 29 -1.91 30.16 30.61
CA ARG A 29 -0.89 31.00 29.98
C ARG A 29 0.33 30.20 29.57
N ALA A 30 0.76 29.23 30.37
CA ALA A 30 1.82 28.31 29.99
C ALA A 30 1.47 27.54 28.70
N LEU A 31 0.24 27.03 28.60
CA LEU A 31 -0.26 26.34 27.40
C LEU A 31 -0.27 27.26 26.16
N ASN A 32 -0.76 28.50 26.30
CA ASN A 32 -0.79 29.47 25.19
C ASN A 32 0.61 29.88 24.69
N VAL A 33 1.58 30.02 25.60
CA VAL A 33 2.97 30.34 25.23
C VAL A 33 3.60 29.14 24.52
N TYR A 34 3.34 27.93 25.01
CA TYR A 34 3.81 26.69 24.39
C TYR A 34 3.27 26.49 22.96
N GLN A 35 1.96 26.71 22.76
CA GLN A 35 1.31 26.58 21.44
C GLN A 35 1.85 27.55 20.38
N ARG A 36 2.47 28.65 20.79
CA ARG A 36 2.98 29.71 19.91
C ARG A 36 4.50 29.62 19.65
N HIS A 37 5.20 28.62 20.19
CA HIS A 37 6.65 28.52 20.05
C HIS A 37 7.08 28.00 18.66
N PRO A 38 7.92 28.73 17.89
CA PRO A 38 8.16 28.46 16.47
C PRO A 38 8.95 27.17 16.16
N TYR A 39 9.61 26.55 17.15
CA TYR A 39 10.30 25.26 16.99
C TYR A 39 9.54 24.19 17.79
N HIS A 40 8.69 23.45 17.08
CA HIS A 40 7.62 22.59 17.61
C HIS A 40 8.01 21.11 17.80
N ALA A 41 9.13 20.86 18.46
CA ALA A 41 9.39 19.55 19.02
C ALA A 41 9.84 19.71 20.47
N PRO A 42 8.93 19.58 21.44
CA PRO A 42 9.38 19.52 22.82
C PRO A 42 10.29 18.30 23.05
N PRO A 43 11.25 18.37 23.97
CA PRO A 43 11.88 17.18 24.55
C PRO A 43 10.81 16.21 25.07
N SER A 44 11.09 14.91 25.07
CA SER A 44 10.23 13.82 25.58
C SER A 44 9.59 14.14 26.95
N ASP A 45 10.29 14.93 27.76
CA ASP A 45 9.90 15.30 29.12
C ASP A 45 8.72 16.29 29.18
N SER A 46 8.30 16.86 28.05
CA SER A 46 7.18 17.82 28.02
C SER A 46 5.81 17.15 27.87
N TYR A 47 5.77 15.85 27.55
CA TYR A 47 4.52 15.10 27.43
C TYR A 47 3.85 14.87 28.80
N GLU A 48 4.65 14.54 29.81
CA GLU A 48 4.18 14.40 31.20
C GLU A 48 3.74 15.75 31.79
N LEU A 49 4.42 16.84 31.41
CA LEU A 49 4.05 18.18 31.83
C LEU A 49 2.71 18.62 31.24
N LEU A 50 2.45 18.31 29.96
CA LEU A 50 1.18 18.56 29.28
C LEU A 50 0.04 17.73 29.88
N LYS A 51 0.28 16.46 30.23
CA LYS A 51 -0.70 15.63 30.95
C LYS A 51 -1.09 16.24 32.30
N SER A 52 -0.13 16.74 33.06
CA SER A 52 -0.38 17.38 34.37
C SER A 52 -1.22 18.68 34.23
N ILE A 53 -0.95 19.47 33.18
CA ILE A 53 -1.73 20.66 32.83
C ILE A 53 -3.16 20.30 32.41
N MET A 54 -3.32 19.25 31.59
CA MET A 54 -4.65 18.77 31.16
C MET A 54 -5.48 18.26 32.34
N HIS A 55 -4.84 17.56 33.28
CA HIS A 55 -5.53 17.04 34.47
C HIS A 55 -5.97 18.17 35.42
N SER A 56 -5.16 19.23 35.57
CA SER A 56 -5.46 20.34 36.49
C SER A 56 -6.44 21.38 35.94
N THR A 57 -6.58 21.51 34.61
CA THR A 57 -7.41 22.54 33.96
C THR A 57 -8.73 22.04 33.38
N GLY A 58 -8.98 20.72 33.38
CA GLY A 58 -10.27 20.13 32.96
C GLY A 58 -10.60 20.27 31.47
N VAL A 59 -9.63 20.63 30.64
CA VAL A 59 -9.81 20.77 29.18
C VAL A 59 -9.95 19.39 28.54
N GLY A 60 -10.98 19.22 27.70
CA GLY A 60 -11.38 17.95 27.08
C GLY A 60 -10.24 17.21 26.37
N ILE A 61 -10.07 15.93 26.71
CA ILE A 61 -8.99 15.04 26.26
C ILE A 61 -8.97 14.84 24.73
N GLY A 62 -10.11 15.00 24.06
CA GLY A 62 -10.27 14.79 22.61
C GLY A 62 -9.42 15.75 21.77
N ASP A 63 -9.71 17.05 21.85
CA ASP A 63 -9.11 18.06 20.95
C ASP A 63 -7.60 18.22 21.13
N VAL A 64 -7.10 18.08 22.37
CA VAL A 64 -5.67 18.22 22.66
C VAL A 64 -4.89 16.99 22.22
N LYS A 65 -5.43 15.79 22.41
CA LYS A 65 -4.78 14.53 21.99
C LYS A 65 -4.76 14.41 20.48
N GLU A 66 -5.85 14.77 19.79
CA GLU A 66 -5.93 14.70 18.34
C GLU A 66 -4.98 15.72 17.69
N ARG A 67 -5.01 16.99 18.13
CA ARG A 67 -4.11 18.03 17.60
C ARG A 67 -2.65 17.79 17.98
N PHE A 68 -2.38 17.23 19.15
CA PHE A 68 -1.01 16.84 19.54
C PHE A 68 -0.53 15.65 18.72
N SER A 69 -1.36 14.63 18.51
CA SER A 69 -1.01 13.46 17.69
C SER A 69 -0.81 13.85 16.23
N GLU A 70 -1.65 14.75 15.71
CA GLU A 70 -1.51 15.31 14.37
C GLU A 70 -0.25 16.17 14.23
N LYS A 71 0.09 16.99 15.23
CA LYS A 71 1.34 17.77 15.26
C LYS A 71 2.58 16.90 15.43
N VAL A 72 2.52 15.83 16.22
CA VAL A 72 3.59 14.82 16.33
C VAL A 72 3.75 14.05 15.02
N ARG A 73 2.66 13.74 14.32
CA ARG A 73 2.69 13.14 12.98
C ARG A 73 3.29 14.11 11.95
N LEU A 74 2.92 15.39 11.98
CA LEU A 74 3.48 16.41 11.10
C LEU A 74 4.96 16.69 11.43
N SER A 75 5.34 16.72 12.70
CA SER A 75 6.73 16.84 13.13
C SER A 75 7.55 15.59 12.82
N SER A 76 6.98 14.38 12.84
CA SER A 76 7.70 13.16 12.40
C SER A 76 7.84 13.09 10.87
N ILE A 77 6.90 13.67 10.13
CA ILE A 77 7.00 13.87 8.68
C ILE A 77 8.04 14.97 8.33
N LEU A 78 8.14 16.04 9.13
CA LEU A 78 9.07 17.16 8.91
C LEU A 78 10.48 16.93 9.50
N GLN A 79 10.63 16.13 10.56
CA GLN A 79 11.93 15.73 11.16
C GLN A 79 12.57 14.53 10.45
N ARG A 80 11.79 13.74 9.70
CA ARG A 80 12.37 12.92 8.65
C ARG A 80 12.89 13.87 7.60
N LYS A 81 14.19 14.15 7.65
CA LYS A 81 14.94 14.60 6.47
C LYS A 81 14.36 13.83 5.29
N ALA A 82 13.73 14.52 4.33
CA ALA A 82 13.67 13.96 2.99
C ALA A 82 15.13 13.65 2.68
N PRO A 83 15.51 12.39 2.51
CA PRO A 83 16.86 12.08 2.04
C PRO A 83 16.98 12.82 0.71
N GLU A 84 18.11 13.51 0.49
CA GLU A 84 18.32 14.23 -0.76
C GLU A 84 17.98 13.28 -1.91
N GLU A 85 16.98 13.65 -2.72
CA GLU A 85 16.50 12.78 -3.78
C GLU A 85 17.65 12.57 -4.75
N VAL A 86 18.17 11.34 -4.81
CA VAL A 86 19.29 11.01 -5.68
C VAL A 86 18.78 10.91 -7.11
N GLU A 87 19.48 11.60 -8.01
CA GLU A 87 19.21 11.55 -9.45
C GLU A 87 19.34 10.13 -9.98
N TRP A 88 18.48 9.79 -10.94
CA TRP A 88 18.37 8.44 -11.47
C TRP A 88 19.67 7.92 -12.10
N GLY A 89 20.31 8.70 -12.97
CA GLY A 89 21.59 8.32 -13.57
C GLY A 89 22.71 8.16 -12.55
N VAL A 90 22.79 9.08 -11.58
CA VAL A 90 23.80 9.07 -10.51
C VAL A 90 23.73 7.78 -9.68
N PHE A 91 22.53 7.23 -9.47
CA PHE A 91 22.37 5.96 -8.76
C PHE A 91 22.94 4.77 -9.54
N TRP A 92 22.69 4.68 -10.85
CA TRP A 92 23.21 3.59 -11.67
C TRP A 92 24.72 3.69 -11.88
N ASP A 93 25.25 4.90 -12.04
CA ASP A 93 26.69 5.16 -12.03
C ASP A 93 27.33 4.74 -10.69
N ALA A 94 26.71 5.09 -9.56
CA ALA A 94 27.18 4.69 -8.25
C ALA A 94 27.17 3.16 -8.08
N LEU A 95 26.14 2.46 -8.60
CA LEU A 95 26.12 1.00 -8.63
C LEU A 95 27.25 0.42 -9.48
N ASN A 96 27.53 1.00 -10.64
CA ASN A 96 28.59 0.54 -11.53
C ASN A 96 29.99 0.76 -10.94
N GLN A 97 30.18 1.85 -10.18
CA GLN A 97 31.45 2.21 -9.55
C GLN A 97 31.61 1.61 -8.14
N GLY A 98 30.55 1.05 -7.57
CA GLY A 98 30.55 0.52 -6.20
C GLY A 98 30.54 1.59 -5.10
N ASP A 99 30.00 2.78 -5.37
CA ASP A 99 29.85 3.84 -4.36
C ASP A 99 28.70 3.53 -3.40
N GLY A 100 29.02 2.74 -2.37
CA GLY A 100 28.07 2.31 -1.35
C GLY A 100 27.38 3.45 -0.59
N LYS A 101 27.98 4.65 -0.53
CA LYS A 101 27.38 5.79 0.15
C LYS A 101 26.22 6.35 -0.68
N VAL A 102 26.46 6.64 -1.95
CA VAL A 102 25.43 7.18 -2.85
C VAL A 102 24.29 6.17 -3.06
N ILE A 103 24.62 4.88 -3.16
CA ILE A 103 23.62 3.80 -3.22
C ILE A 103 22.74 3.81 -1.97
N SER A 104 23.33 3.87 -0.77
CA SER A 104 22.58 3.89 0.48
C SER A 104 21.72 5.15 0.59
N ASP A 105 22.26 6.32 0.25
CA ASP A 105 21.53 7.59 0.29
C ASP A 105 20.30 7.55 -0.66
N ALA A 106 20.46 6.99 -1.87
CA ALA A 106 19.38 6.83 -2.85
C ALA A 106 18.27 5.90 -2.35
N LEU A 107 18.64 4.74 -1.77
CA LEU A 107 17.67 3.77 -1.27
C LEU A 107 16.96 4.26 -0.01
N VAL A 108 17.65 4.99 0.86
CA VAL A 108 17.02 5.71 1.98
C VAL A 108 16.03 6.75 1.44
N GLY A 109 16.40 7.50 0.40
CA GLY A 109 15.54 8.42 -0.37
C GLY A 109 14.27 7.78 -0.88
N ALA A 110 14.40 6.61 -1.47
CA ALA A 110 13.29 5.78 -1.92
C ALA A 110 12.45 5.19 -0.76
N ARG A 111 12.81 5.44 0.50
CA ARG A 111 12.15 4.91 1.71
C ARG A 111 12.35 3.40 1.91
N VAL A 112 13.48 2.87 1.47
CA VAL A 112 13.93 1.50 1.81
C VAL A 112 14.60 1.55 3.18
N SER A 113 13.86 1.14 4.21
CA SER A 113 14.15 1.54 5.59
C SER A 113 15.23 0.73 6.32
N THR A 114 15.43 -0.54 5.97
CA THR A 114 16.39 -1.40 6.69
C THR A 114 17.63 -1.66 5.85
N THR A 115 18.79 -1.78 6.49
CA THR A 115 20.06 -2.07 5.81
C THR A 115 19.98 -3.38 5.02
N THR A 116 19.31 -4.41 5.56
CA THR A 116 19.10 -5.68 4.85
C THR A 116 18.29 -5.50 3.56
N GLN A 117 17.21 -4.71 3.61
CA GLN A 117 16.44 -4.39 2.40
C GLN A 117 17.27 -3.57 1.42
N GLN A 118 18.07 -2.62 1.89
CA GLN A 118 18.92 -1.81 1.03
C GLN A 118 19.95 -2.67 0.30
N VAL A 119 20.59 -3.62 0.99
CA VAL A 119 21.54 -4.57 0.38
C VAL A 119 20.83 -5.42 -0.67
N ALA A 120 19.69 -6.04 -0.32
CA ALA A 120 18.96 -6.89 -1.26
C ALA A 120 18.46 -6.13 -2.49
N VAL A 121 17.98 -4.89 -2.31
CA VAL A 121 17.58 -4.02 -3.43
C VAL A 121 18.80 -3.63 -4.28
N ALA A 122 19.92 -3.26 -3.65
CA ALA A 122 21.15 -2.95 -4.39
C ALA A 122 21.68 -4.15 -5.19
N GLU A 123 21.61 -5.36 -4.62
CA GLU A 123 21.98 -6.61 -5.31
C GLU A 123 21.06 -6.87 -6.52
N ALA A 124 19.75 -6.75 -6.33
CA ALA A 124 18.77 -6.86 -7.42
C ALA A 124 19.05 -5.84 -8.55
N CYS A 125 19.34 -4.60 -8.21
CA CYS A 125 19.73 -3.57 -9.18
C CYS A 125 21.08 -3.86 -9.84
N ALA A 126 22.08 -4.37 -9.09
CA ALA A 126 23.36 -4.77 -9.66
C ALA A 126 23.20 -5.92 -10.67
N ILE A 127 22.25 -6.84 -10.44
CA ILE A 127 21.89 -7.87 -11.42
C ILE A 127 21.30 -7.20 -12.67
N LEU A 128 20.36 -6.26 -12.56
CA LEU A 128 19.83 -5.51 -13.73
C LEU A 128 20.95 -4.83 -14.52
N LEU A 129 21.84 -4.09 -13.83
CA LEU A 129 22.99 -3.42 -14.41
C LEU A 129 23.88 -4.40 -15.19
N LYS A 130 24.22 -5.53 -14.55
CA LYS A 130 25.03 -6.58 -15.17
C LYS A 130 24.38 -7.17 -16.43
N ASN A 131 23.06 -7.33 -16.45
CA ASN A 131 22.35 -7.86 -17.61
C ASN A 131 22.23 -6.84 -18.74
N ALA A 132 22.15 -5.55 -18.40
CA ALA A 132 22.14 -4.48 -19.40
C ALA A 132 23.50 -4.35 -20.12
N GLY A 133 24.60 -4.70 -19.45
CA GLY A 133 25.92 -4.82 -20.04
C GLY A 133 26.51 -3.46 -20.41
N GLU A 134 27.21 -3.37 -21.55
CA GLU A 134 27.82 -2.12 -22.02
C GLU A 134 26.78 -1.04 -22.39
N SER A 135 25.55 -1.45 -22.74
CA SER A 135 24.44 -0.54 -23.08
C SER A 135 23.58 -0.18 -21.87
N TRP A 136 24.10 -0.29 -20.65
CA TRP A 136 23.33 -0.04 -19.44
C TRP A 136 22.85 1.42 -19.34
N GLU A 137 23.67 2.38 -19.79
CA GLU A 137 23.32 3.80 -19.73
C GLU A 137 22.11 4.08 -20.63
N ASP A 138 22.08 3.50 -21.83
CA ASP A 138 20.94 3.63 -22.73
C ASP A 138 19.69 2.98 -22.16
N LYS A 139 19.77 1.69 -21.79
CA LYS A 139 18.61 0.90 -21.37
C LYS A 139 18.04 1.30 -20.01
N LEU A 140 18.91 1.61 -19.05
CA LEU A 140 18.51 1.84 -17.66
C LEU A 140 18.40 3.32 -17.33
N VAL A 141 19.00 4.24 -18.10
CA VAL A 141 19.00 5.69 -17.81
C VAL A 141 18.33 6.49 -18.94
N ASN A 142 18.79 6.38 -20.18
CA ASN A 142 18.34 7.26 -21.27
C ASN A 142 16.95 6.91 -21.81
N ASP A 143 16.62 5.62 -21.87
CA ASP A 143 15.34 5.13 -22.41
C ASP A 143 14.18 5.23 -21.40
N VAL A 144 14.46 5.69 -20.17
CA VAL A 144 13.48 5.77 -19.09
C VAL A 144 13.29 7.21 -18.60
N PRO A 145 12.05 7.69 -18.39
CA PRO A 145 11.78 9.11 -18.10
C PRO A 145 11.90 9.44 -16.61
N PHE A 146 12.89 8.89 -15.91
CA PHE A 146 13.01 9.05 -14.45
C PHE A 146 14.04 10.10 -14.06
N ALA A 147 13.59 11.10 -13.28
CA ALA A 147 14.49 12.10 -12.70
C ALA A 147 15.20 11.59 -11.44
N THR A 148 14.49 10.83 -10.59
CA THR A 148 14.99 10.42 -9.27
C THR A 148 14.70 8.95 -8.97
N VAL A 149 15.43 8.39 -8.01
CA VAL A 149 15.23 7.01 -7.54
C VAL A 149 13.99 6.92 -6.65
N THR A 150 13.04 6.10 -7.07
CA THR A 150 11.86 5.73 -6.26
C THR A 150 11.63 4.23 -6.32
N ARG A 151 10.92 3.68 -5.34
CA ARG A 151 10.59 2.24 -5.29
C ARG A 151 9.83 1.78 -6.54
N SER A 152 8.91 2.62 -7.02
CA SER A 152 8.12 2.32 -8.22
C SER A 152 9.00 2.35 -9.47
N ASN A 153 9.91 3.32 -9.59
CA ASN A 153 10.81 3.43 -10.76
C ASN A 153 11.75 2.22 -10.86
N LEU A 154 12.27 1.74 -9.73
CA LEU A 154 13.14 0.54 -9.69
C LEU A 154 12.40 -0.70 -10.20
N VAL A 155 11.15 -0.91 -9.76
CA VAL A 155 10.31 -2.02 -10.24
C VAL A 155 9.90 -1.82 -11.71
N HIS A 156 9.61 -0.59 -12.12
CA HIS A 156 9.28 -0.26 -13.51
C HIS A 156 10.41 -0.66 -14.45
N VAL A 157 11.65 -0.28 -14.16
CA VAL A 157 12.79 -0.64 -15.01
C VAL A 157 13.01 -2.14 -15.07
N ALA A 158 12.85 -2.86 -13.95
CA ALA A 158 12.91 -4.32 -13.96
C ALA A 158 11.86 -4.93 -14.91
N LEU A 159 10.63 -4.41 -14.89
CA LEU A 159 9.55 -4.87 -15.77
C LEU A 159 9.78 -4.49 -17.24
N THR A 160 10.29 -3.28 -17.53
CA THR A 160 10.63 -2.82 -18.88
C THR A 160 11.71 -3.70 -19.51
N GLU A 161 12.72 -4.08 -18.74
CA GLU A 161 13.78 -5.01 -19.18
C GLU A 161 13.34 -6.48 -19.20
N GLN A 162 12.03 -6.75 -19.06
CA GLN A 162 11.44 -8.09 -19.01
C GLN A 162 12.00 -9.00 -17.91
N ARG A 163 12.58 -8.41 -16.86
CA ARG A 163 13.12 -9.08 -15.68
C ARG A 163 12.09 -9.15 -14.56
N TRP A 164 11.06 -9.95 -14.82
CA TRP A 164 9.98 -10.22 -13.86
C TRP A 164 10.50 -10.85 -12.57
N ASP A 165 11.56 -11.66 -12.66
CA ASP A 165 12.23 -12.30 -11.52
C ASP A 165 12.79 -11.25 -10.56
N ILE A 166 13.48 -10.25 -11.11
CA ILE A 166 14.03 -9.15 -10.33
C ILE A 166 12.92 -8.24 -9.81
N ALA A 167 11.86 -8.03 -10.60
CA ALA A 167 10.69 -7.28 -10.13
C ALA A 167 10.05 -7.94 -8.89
N VAL A 168 9.94 -9.27 -8.87
CA VAL A 168 9.46 -10.03 -7.70
C VAL A 168 10.38 -9.84 -6.49
N ASP A 169 11.70 -9.98 -6.68
CA ASP A 169 12.67 -9.78 -5.59
C ASP A 169 12.57 -8.36 -5.01
N LEU A 170 12.48 -7.35 -5.87
CA LEU A 170 12.30 -5.96 -5.47
C LEU A 170 11.00 -5.74 -4.68
N LEU A 171 9.88 -6.34 -5.10
CA LEU A 171 8.58 -6.26 -4.43
C LEU A 171 8.58 -6.94 -3.05
N GLN A 172 9.33 -8.03 -2.89
CA GLN A 172 9.49 -8.68 -1.58
C GLN A 172 10.25 -7.77 -0.58
N GLN A 173 11.19 -6.96 -1.06
CA GLN A 173 11.95 -6.04 -0.20
C GLN A 173 11.26 -4.70 0.02
N MET A 174 10.39 -4.28 -0.91
CA MET A 174 9.81 -2.94 -0.93
C MET A 174 8.28 -2.96 -0.94
N ARG A 175 7.66 -2.28 0.02
CA ARG A 175 6.20 -2.15 0.07
C ARG A 175 5.70 -1.07 -0.88
N LEU A 176 5.13 -1.48 -2.00
CA LEU A 176 4.38 -0.60 -2.90
C LEU A 176 2.96 -0.36 -2.40
N THR A 177 2.42 0.81 -2.73
CA THR A 177 1.01 1.16 -2.49
C THR A 177 0.13 0.70 -3.65
N LYS A 178 -1.20 0.73 -3.47
CA LYS A 178 -2.16 0.42 -4.54
C LYS A 178 -1.95 1.33 -5.76
N SER A 179 -1.72 2.63 -5.54
CA SER A 179 -1.44 3.57 -6.63
C SER A 179 -0.17 3.24 -7.40
N ASP A 180 0.91 2.85 -6.71
CA ASP A 180 2.16 2.45 -7.37
C ASP A 180 1.89 1.23 -8.29
N LEU A 181 1.22 0.20 -7.78
CA LEU A 181 0.90 -0.99 -8.58
C LEU A 181 -0.06 -0.70 -9.73
N THR A 182 -1.04 0.19 -9.55
CA THR A 182 -1.90 0.63 -10.66
C THR A 182 -1.09 1.29 -11.78
N THR A 183 -0.06 2.08 -11.46
CA THR A 183 0.81 2.67 -12.49
C THR A 183 1.71 1.65 -13.19
N LEU A 184 2.10 0.58 -12.49
CA LEU A 184 2.92 -0.51 -13.05
C LEU A 184 2.07 -1.55 -13.80
N TRP A 185 0.76 -1.57 -13.58
CA TRP A 185 -0.17 -2.56 -14.14
C TRP A 185 -0.06 -2.73 -15.66
N PRO A 186 0.06 -1.66 -16.47
CA PRO A 186 0.19 -1.80 -17.92
C PRO A 186 1.39 -2.63 -18.37
N LEU A 187 2.48 -2.67 -17.58
CA LEU A 187 3.64 -3.52 -17.83
C LEU A 187 3.39 -4.94 -17.30
N ILE A 188 2.82 -5.06 -16.09
CA ILE A 188 2.55 -6.37 -15.45
C ILE A 188 1.61 -7.21 -16.30
N GLN A 189 0.53 -6.64 -16.84
CA GLN A 189 -0.46 -7.37 -17.66
C GLN A 189 0.11 -7.91 -18.99
N THR A 190 1.30 -7.47 -19.42
CA THR A 190 1.93 -8.05 -20.63
C THR A 190 2.60 -9.40 -20.35
N LEU A 191 2.73 -9.78 -19.08
CA LEU A 191 3.33 -11.04 -18.65
C LEU A 191 2.28 -12.16 -18.64
N SER A 192 2.76 -13.41 -18.72
CA SER A 192 1.90 -14.58 -18.56
C SER A 192 1.31 -14.64 -17.16
N TRP A 193 0.14 -15.27 -17.03
CA TRP A 193 -0.58 -15.36 -15.78
C TRP A 193 0.27 -15.93 -14.63
N GLU A 194 1.18 -16.88 -14.87
CA GLU A 194 2.05 -17.45 -13.83
C GLU A 194 2.97 -16.37 -13.23
N LYS A 195 3.51 -15.50 -14.08
CA LYS A 195 4.40 -14.41 -13.67
C LYS A 195 3.60 -13.33 -12.94
N VAL A 196 2.41 -12.99 -13.45
CA VAL A 196 1.50 -12.05 -12.77
C VAL A 196 1.14 -12.57 -11.38
N LEU A 197 0.83 -13.86 -11.25
CA LEU A 197 0.51 -14.50 -9.97
C LEU A 197 1.66 -14.39 -8.97
N GLN A 198 2.91 -14.58 -9.42
CA GLN A 198 4.09 -14.40 -8.56
C GLN A 198 4.30 -12.94 -8.14
N ILE A 199 4.10 -11.99 -9.06
CA ILE A 199 4.18 -10.55 -8.78
C ILE A 199 3.16 -10.13 -7.73
N ILE A 200 1.89 -10.47 -7.90
CA ILE A 200 0.84 -10.09 -6.94
C ILE A 200 1.04 -10.79 -5.58
N SER A 201 1.61 -11.99 -5.57
CA SER A 201 1.93 -12.71 -4.34
C SER A 201 3.09 -12.08 -3.56
N ALA A 202 3.98 -11.36 -4.24
CA ALA A 202 5.06 -10.58 -3.61
C ALA A 202 4.57 -9.24 -3.05
N CYS A 203 3.34 -8.83 -3.35
CA CYS A 203 2.78 -7.55 -2.94
C CYS A 203 1.98 -7.64 -1.64
N PRO A 204 1.87 -6.54 -0.86
CA PRO A 204 0.89 -6.47 0.21
C PRO A 204 -0.53 -6.63 -0.34
N LYS A 205 -1.38 -7.43 0.33
CA LYS A 205 -2.76 -7.73 -0.07
C LYS A 205 -3.54 -6.47 -0.50
N ASN A 206 -3.52 -5.44 0.34
CA ASN A 206 -4.28 -4.20 0.13
C ASN A 206 -3.75 -3.32 -1.03
N SER A 207 -2.59 -3.66 -1.59
CA SER A 207 -2.00 -2.94 -2.72
C SER A 207 -2.38 -3.55 -4.07
N VAL A 208 -2.82 -4.81 -4.11
CA VAL A 208 -3.11 -5.52 -5.37
C VAL A 208 -4.47 -5.04 -5.92
N PRO A 209 -4.55 -4.64 -7.20
CA PRO A 209 -5.82 -4.44 -7.88
C PRO A 209 -6.41 -5.79 -8.31
N TYR A 210 -7.07 -6.49 -7.37
CA TYR A 210 -7.57 -7.85 -7.60
C TYR A 210 -8.63 -7.94 -8.70
N ASP A 211 -9.42 -6.89 -8.89
CA ASP A 211 -10.39 -6.76 -9.97
C ASP A 211 -9.75 -6.92 -11.35
N THR A 212 -8.67 -6.19 -11.63
CA THR A 212 -7.97 -6.30 -12.91
C THR A 212 -7.05 -7.52 -12.96
N ALA A 213 -6.40 -7.86 -11.84
CA ALA A 213 -5.40 -8.92 -11.81
C ALA A 213 -5.97 -10.31 -11.98
N LEU A 214 -7.05 -10.63 -11.25
CA LEU A 214 -7.64 -11.96 -11.30
C LEU A 214 -8.33 -12.20 -12.65
N LEU A 215 -8.99 -11.18 -13.21
CA LEU A 215 -9.58 -11.28 -14.55
C LEU A 215 -8.51 -11.53 -15.62
N HIS A 216 -7.38 -10.82 -15.57
CA HIS A 216 -6.26 -11.06 -16.48
C HIS A 216 -5.75 -12.50 -16.38
N ILE A 217 -5.44 -12.96 -15.16
CA ILE A 217 -4.94 -14.33 -14.90
C ILE A 217 -5.91 -15.39 -15.44
N LEU A 218 -7.21 -15.22 -15.21
CA LEU A 218 -8.24 -16.15 -15.68
C LEU A 218 -8.37 -16.13 -17.21
N SER A 219 -8.38 -14.93 -17.81
CA SER A 219 -8.51 -14.76 -19.26
C SER A 219 -7.31 -15.29 -20.06
N ASP A 220 -6.12 -15.28 -19.47
CA ASP A 220 -4.87 -15.79 -20.08
C ASP A 220 -4.75 -17.34 -19.96
N GLY A 221 -5.72 -18.00 -19.30
CA GLY A 221 -5.85 -19.45 -19.31
C GLY A 221 -5.63 -20.16 -17.97
N CYS A 222 -5.47 -19.42 -16.86
CA CYS A 222 -5.46 -20.03 -15.54
C CYS A 222 -6.85 -20.59 -15.18
N SER A 223 -6.90 -21.83 -14.68
CA SER A 223 -8.18 -22.40 -14.23
C SER A 223 -8.66 -21.75 -12.92
N LEU A 224 -9.99 -21.60 -12.77
CA LEU A 224 -10.60 -21.12 -11.54
C LEU A 224 -10.15 -21.92 -10.32
N GLN A 225 -10.07 -23.26 -10.44
CA GLN A 225 -9.65 -24.13 -9.36
C GLN A 225 -8.21 -23.81 -8.91
N GLN A 226 -7.27 -23.77 -9.86
CA GLN A 226 -5.86 -23.51 -9.55
C GLN A 226 -5.65 -22.13 -8.92
N LEU A 227 -6.33 -21.10 -9.44
CA LEU A 227 -6.27 -19.75 -8.87
C LEU A 227 -6.85 -19.72 -7.46
N SER A 228 -7.99 -20.38 -7.24
CA SER A 228 -8.65 -20.45 -5.93
C SER A 228 -7.76 -21.09 -4.88
N GLU A 229 -7.13 -22.23 -5.22
CA GLU A 229 -6.19 -22.91 -4.33
C GLU A 229 -5.05 -21.96 -3.94
N HIS A 230 -4.45 -21.24 -4.89
CA HIS A 230 -3.38 -20.28 -4.60
C HIS A 230 -3.84 -19.14 -3.67
N LEU A 231 -5.02 -18.58 -3.92
CA LEU A 231 -5.60 -17.50 -3.11
C LEU A 231 -5.99 -17.96 -1.70
N GLU A 232 -6.41 -19.22 -1.56
CA GLU A 232 -6.67 -19.86 -0.27
C GLU A 232 -5.37 -19.99 0.55
N HIS A 233 -4.29 -20.49 -0.06
CA HIS A 233 -2.97 -20.55 0.57
C HIS A 233 -2.48 -19.15 1.00
N ALA A 234 -2.74 -18.13 0.18
CA ALA A 234 -2.43 -16.74 0.50
C ALA A 234 -3.35 -16.13 1.58
N ARG A 235 -4.42 -16.83 1.97
CA ARG A 235 -5.46 -16.38 2.93
C ARG A 235 -6.09 -15.06 2.51
N VAL A 236 -6.39 -14.89 1.23
CA VAL A 236 -7.00 -13.65 0.68
C VAL A 236 -8.48 -13.83 0.30
N LEU A 237 -8.98 -15.08 0.27
CA LEU A 237 -10.39 -15.35 -0.02
C LEU A 237 -11.36 -14.79 1.03
N GLY A 238 -10.88 -14.34 2.20
CA GLY A 238 -11.72 -13.62 3.17
C GLY A 238 -12.13 -12.22 2.72
N ASP A 239 -11.56 -11.71 1.63
CA ASP A 239 -11.83 -10.37 1.10
C ASP A 239 -12.81 -10.44 -0.08
N VAL A 240 -13.86 -9.62 -0.01
CA VAL A 240 -14.89 -9.52 -1.05
C VAL A 240 -14.28 -8.99 -2.36
N GLU A 241 -13.25 -8.13 -2.30
CA GLU A 241 -12.54 -7.63 -3.49
C GLU A 241 -11.85 -8.76 -4.27
N VAL A 242 -11.55 -9.90 -3.62
CA VAL A 242 -10.95 -11.09 -4.22
C VAL A 242 -12.01 -12.06 -4.72
N VAL A 243 -13.08 -12.25 -3.96
CA VAL A 243 -14.14 -13.22 -4.32
C VAL A 243 -15.00 -12.72 -5.48
N ALA A 244 -15.28 -11.40 -5.56
CA ALA A 244 -16.15 -10.85 -6.58
C ALA A 244 -15.68 -11.13 -8.02
N PRO A 245 -14.39 -10.90 -8.39
CA PRO A 245 -13.91 -11.21 -9.74
C PRO A 245 -13.97 -12.70 -10.09
N LEU A 246 -13.68 -13.60 -9.14
CA LEU A 246 -13.78 -15.04 -9.34
C LEU A 246 -15.22 -15.48 -9.63
N LEU A 247 -16.17 -14.91 -8.86
CA LEU A 247 -17.59 -15.19 -9.00
C LEU A 247 -18.13 -14.68 -10.34
N SER A 248 -17.76 -13.47 -10.74
CA SER A 248 -18.13 -12.91 -12.04
C SER A 248 -17.64 -13.79 -13.19
N TYR A 249 -16.38 -14.21 -13.16
CA TYR A 249 -15.82 -15.10 -14.19
C TYR A 249 -16.50 -16.48 -14.20
N ALA A 250 -16.83 -17.04 -13.04
CA ALA A 250 -17.55 -18.30 -12.96
C ALA A 250 -18.96 -18.24 -13.58
N ILE A 251 -19.67 -17.10 -13.42
CA ILE A 251 -20.95 -16.87 -14.09
C ILE A 251 -20.78 -16.82 -15.61
N GLU A 252 -19.75 -16.11 -16.10
CA GLU A 252 -19.46 -16.02 -17.54
C GLU A 252 -19.15 -17.39 -18.15
N GLN A 253 -18.39 -18.23 -17.44
CA GLN A 253 -18.07 -19.60 -17.85
C GLN A 253 -19.20 -20.61 -17.58
N ARG A 254 -20.31 -20.17 -16.99
CA ARG A 254 -21.45 -21.02 -16.59
C ARG A 254 -21.05 -22.16 -15.63
N ASP A 255 -20.03 -21.94 -14.81
CA ASP A 255 -19.60 -22.89 -13.77
C ASP A 255 -20.47 -22.73 -12.53
N TRP A 256 -21.70 -23.24 -12.61
CA TRP A 256 -22.71 -23.09 -11.55
C TRP A 256 -22.34 -23.82 -10.26
N GLU A 257 -21.51 -24.86 -10.33
CA GLU A 257 -21.01 -25.55 -9.14
C GLU A 257 -20.03 -24.66 -8.37
N TYR A 258 -19.12 -23.99 -9.08
CA TYR A 258 -18.23 -23.00 -8.49
C TYR A 258 -19.00 -21.78 -7.95
N VAL A 259 -19.98 -21.26 -8.70
CA VAL A 259 -20.88 -20.18 -8.22
C VAL A 259 -21.53 -20.55 -6.89
N ARG A 260 -22.08 -21.76 -6.79
CA ARG A 260 -22.70 -22.25 -5.55
C ARG A 260 -21.72 -22.27 -4.38
N ARG A 261 -20.50 -22.81 -4.57
CA ARG A 261 -19.45 -22.83 -3.55
C ARG A 261 -19.03 -21.42 -3.11
N CYS A 262 -18.87 -20.50 -4.06
CA CYS A 262 -18.57 -19.10 -3.75
C CYS A 262 -19.70 -18.43 -2.98
N MET A 263 -20.96 -18.71 -3.32
CA MET A 263 -22.10 -18.17 -2.58
C MET A 263 -22.15 -18.69 -1.13
N ASP A 264 -21.80 -19.95 -0.89
CA ASP A 264 -21.66 -20.49 0.47
C ASP A 264 -20.50 -19.80 1.21
N HIS A 265 -19.37 -19.61 0.55
CA HIS A 265 -18.23 -18.87 1.11
C HIS A 265 -18.55 -17.40 1.44
N LEU A 266 -19.35 -16.72 0.62
CA LEU A 266 -19.83 -15.36 0.90
C LEU A 266 -20.70 -15.29 2.16
N VAL A 267 -21.41 -16.38 2.49
CA VAL A 267 -22.14 -16.50 3.76
C VAL A 267 -21.17 -16.70 4.92
N ASP A 268 -20.14 -17.53 4.75
CA ASP A 268 -19.14 -17.81 5.79
C ASP A 268 -18.34 -16.57 6.19
N ILE A 269 -18.00 -15.70 5.23
CA ILE A 269 -17.33 -14.41 5.51
C ILE A 269 -18.31 -13.31 5.96
N GLY A 270 -19.60 -13.61 6.03
CA GLY A 270 -20.65 -12.69 6.51
C GLY A 270 -21.07 -11.61 5.51
N GLN A 271 -20.66 -11.71 4.25
CA GLN A 271 -21.01 -10.74 3.20
C GLN A 271 -22.46 -10.92 2.72
N VAL A 272 -22.94 -12.15 2.63
CA VAL A 272 -24.32 -12.50 2.24
C VAL A 272 -25.02 -13.20 3.40
N THR A 273 -26.29 -12.90 3.65
CA THR A 273 -27.03 -13.58 4.72
C THR A 273 -27.44 -15.01 4.32
N PRO A 274 -27.52 -15.97 5.27
CA PRO A 274 -28.03 -17.31 4.98
C PRO A 274 -29.44 -17.33 4.37
N ALA A 275 -30.26 -16.32 4.70
CA ALA A 275 -31.60 -16.18 4.15
C ALA A 275 -31.59 -15.73 2.68
N SER A 276 -30.76 -14.72 2.34
CA SER A 276 -30.55 -14.29 0.95
C SER A 276 -29.99 -15.42 0.08
N ARG A 277 -29.05 -16.21 0.61
CA ARG A 277 -28.49 -17.40 -0.05
C ARG A 277 -29.58 -18.43 -0.37
N LYS A 278 -30.44 -18.77 0.60
CA LYS A 278 -31.54 -19.73 0.42
C LYS A 278 -32.59 -19.23 -0.56
N ALA A 279 -32.92 -17.94 -0.53
CA ALA A 279 -33.86 -17.33 -1.47
C ALA A 279 -33.31 -17.39 -2.91
N PHE A 280 -32.02 -17.10 -3.09
CA PHE A 280 -31.34 -17.26 -4.38
C PHE A 280 -31.36 -18.71 -4.87
N ASP A 281 -31.03 -19.68 -4.02
CA ASP A 281 -31.11 -21.10 -4.38
C ASP A 281 -32.52 -21.50 -4.82
N HIS A 282 -33.55 -21.02 -4.11
CA HIS A 282 -34.94 -21.30 -4.46
C HIS A 282 -35.31 -20.74 -5.84
N LEU A 283 -34.92 -19.50 -6.13
CA LEU A 283 -35.13 -18.91 -7.46
C LEU A 283 -34.36 -19.65 -8.55
N CYS A 284 -33.12 -20.05 -8.29
CA CYS A 284 -32.31 -20.85 -9.21
C CYS A 284 -32.94 -22.24 -9.49
N GLN A 285 -33.60 -22.85 -8.51
CA GLN A 285 -34.35 -24.11 -8.70
C GLN A 285 -35.60 -23.92 -9.56
N LEU A 286 -36.28 -22.77 -9.45
CA LEU A 286 -37.51 -22.49 -10.19
C LEU A 286 -37.24 -22.06 -11.64
N HIS A 287 -36.26 -21.19 -11.86
CA HIS A 287 -36.05 -20.51 -13.15
C HIS A 287 -34.73 -20.90 -13.85
N GLY A 288 -33.84 -21.61 -13.15
CA GLY A 288 -32.50 -21.94 -13.60
C GLY A 288 -31.47 -20.85 -13.23
N PRO A 289 -30.22 -21.22 -12.88
CA PRO A 289 -29.20 -20.28 -12.41
C PRO A 289 -28.80 -19.25 -13.46
N GLU A 290 -28.80 -19.63 -14.75
CA GLU A 290 -28.50 -18.72 -15.86
C GLU A 290 -29.50 -17.56 -15.93
N VAL A 291 -30.81 -17.86 -15.86
CA VAL A 291 -31.88 -16.86 -15.93
C VAL A 291 -31.84 -15.92 -14.72
N VAL A 292 -31.62 -16.47 -13.53
CA VAL A 292 -31.51 -15.69 -12.29
C VAL A 292 -30.31 -14.75 -12.33
N CYS A 293 -29.12 -15.26 -12.72
CA CYS A 293 -27.92 -14.42 -12.80
C CYS A 293 -28.05 -13.34 -13.89
N LEU A 294 -28.68 -13.64 -15.02
CA LEU A 294 -28.97 -12.65 -16.06
C LEU A 294 -29.93 -11.56 -15.56
N LYS A 295 -31.00 -11.93 -14.85
CA LYS A 295 -31.92 -10.96 -14.27
C LYS A 295 -31.25 -10.08 -13.22
N LEU A 296 -30.38 -10.65 -12.40
CA LEU A 296 -29.59 -9.89 -11.43
C LEU A 296 -28.68 -8.86 -12.12
N SER A 297 -28.00 -9.24 -13.21
CA SER A 297 -27.16 -8.31 -13.96
C SER A 297 -27.97 -7.21 -14.67
N GLU A 298 -29.15 -7.53 -15.23
CA GLU A 298 -30.09 -6.54 -15.79
C GLU A 298 -30.50 -5.48 -14.75
N HIS A 299 -30.63 -5.86 -13.49
CA HIS A 299 -30.93 -4.97 -12.36
C HIS A 299 -29.68 -4.35 -11.71
N SER A 300 -28.49 -4.52 -12.29
CA SER A 300 -27.20 -4.05 -11.74
C SER A 300 -26.93 -4.56 -10.32
N VAL A 301 -27.35 -5.80 -10.02
CA VAL A 301 -27.12 -6.46 -8.75
C VAL A 301 -26.01 -7.49 -8.89
N ASN A 302 -24.89 -7.27 -8.21
CA ASN A 302 -23.84 -8.27 -8.07
C ASN A 302 -24.20 -9.29 -6.99
N LEU A 303 -23.80 -10.55 -7.18
CA LEU A 303 -24.02 -11.62 -6.21
C LEU A 303 -23.33 -11.37 -4.86
N VAL A 304 -22.23 -10.62 -4.84
CA VAL A 304 -21.55 -10.23 -3.59
C VAL A 304 -22.34 -9.21 -2.76
N ASP A 305 -23.31 -8.52 -3.36
CA ASP A 305 -24.15 -7.51 -2.70
C ASP A 305 -25.58 -7.99 -2.51
N LEU A 306 -25.77 -9.31 -2.50
CA LEU A 306 -27.08 -9.92 -2.56
C LEU A 306 -27.84 -9.79 -1.24
N THR A 307 -29.08 -9.31 -1.33
CA THR A 307 -30.01 -9.15 -0.22
C THR A 307 -31.38 -9.70 -0.61
N ILE A 308 -32.24 -9.95 0.38
CA ILE A 308 -33.60 -10.45 0.09
C ILE A 308 -34.37 -9.41 -0.72
N GLU A 309 -34.25 -8.13 -0.35
CA GLU A 309 -34.93 -7.02 -1.01
C GLU A 309 -34.54 -6.94 -2.49
N LYS A 310 -33.26 -7.13 -2.82
CA LYS A 310 -32.80 -7.14 -4.22
C LYS A 310 -33.31 -8.35 -5.01
N LEU A 311 -33.48 -9.51 -4.36
CA LEU A 311 -34.05 -10.69 -4.99
C LEU A 311 -35.55 -10.52 -5.27
N GLU A 312 -36.29 -9.84 -4.40
CA GLU A 312 -37.72 -9.56 -4.58
C GLU A 312 -38.00 -8.60 -5.74
N LEU A 313 -37.02 -7.79 -6.15
CA LEU A 313 -37.12 -6.91 -7.32
C LEU A 313 -37.09 -7.68 -8.64
N LEU A 314 -36.61 -8.93 -8.64
CA LEU A 314 -36.49 -9.74 -9.84
C LEU A 314 -37.88 -10.19 -10.30
N LYS A 315 -38.32 -9.64 -11.42
CA LYS A 315 -39.53 -10.10 -12.12
C LYS A 315 -39.13 -11.18 -13.12
N PHE A 316 -39.49 -12.42 -12.82
CA PHE A 316 -39.29 -13.60 -13.68
C PHE A 316 -40.48 -13.83 -14.60
#